data_AF-A0A848GIS7-F1
#
_entry.id   AF-A0A848GIS7-F1
#
_cell.length_a   1.000
_cell.length_b   1.000
_cell.length_c   1.000
_cell.angle_alpha   90.00
_cell.angle_beta   90.00
_cell.angle_gamma   90.00
#
_symmetry.space_group_name_H-M   'P 1'
#
loop_
_entity.id
_entity.type
_entity.pdbx_description
1 polymer ?
#
loop_
_entity_poly.entity_id
_entity_poly.type
_entity_poly.pdbx_seq_one_letter_code
_entity_poly.pdbx_strand_id
1 'polypeptide(L)'
;MKYLALILLICCISCGNSQRENKTPSADTTGIVGVPACSTEEETLKKIAALPEVKEAQKQIDSISNHTHGVSYITHVDTIDHKYYYKIEVGYESSIRRENYFIFYVEKGDCNNIRVWEPVAGNIVPLEDWRKTQAVQAESGRQSSVSKAATETEIPVKLPFDFKGYYKTCVYPGNAQQCGVDYPSYPVNQNNTLQQILKQQINRDPEDYFKLPVVDNGIKAFLVTYKGDVEQYYLITISSNDQFISKMLVGQVEENALLYFSIDQNLLISLYKASNNEEKGTLQKQYKIDAAGRINVL
;
A
#
# COMPACT_ATOMS: atom_id res chain seq x y z
N MET A 1 56.93 30.29 -13.76
CA MET A 1 58.18 29.59 -14.12
C MET A 1 58.13 28.23 -13.41
N LYS A 2 57.89 27.11 -14.11
CA LYS A 2 58.90 26.16 -14.66
C LYS A 2 59.86 25.70 -13.53
N TYR A 3 60.04 24.44 -13.12
CA TYR A 3 60.12 23.11 -13.77
C TYR A 3 59.79 22.03 -12.69
N LEU A 4 59.13 20.90 -12.95
CA LEU A 4 59.48 19.69 -13.74
C LEU A 4 60.52 18.74 -13.08
N ALA A 5 59.98 17.63 -12.55
CA ALA A 5 60.39 16.19 -12.58
C ALA A 5 61.86 15.71 -12.61
N LEU A 6 62.18 14.67 -11.80
CA LEU A 6 62.88 13.38 -12.15
C LEU A 6 63.03 12.49 -10.87
N ILE A 7 62.34 11.35 -10.67
CA ILE A 7 62.63 9.92 -10.99
C ILE A 7 63.97 9.32 -10.46
N LEU A 8 63.87 8.27 -9.62
CA LEU A 8 64.63 6.98 -9.55
C LEU A 8 64.32 6.29 -8.19
N LEU A 9 63.52 5.22 -8.05
CA LEU A 9 63.65 3.78 -8.40
C LEU A 9 64.90 3.10 -7.82
N ILE A 10 64.71 2.10 -6.91
CA ILE A 10 65.18 0.69 -7.01
C ILE A 10 65.29 -0.03 -5.64
N CYS A 11 64.68 -1.23 -5.61
CA CYS A 11 64.93 -2.46 -4.81
C CYS A 11 64.94 -2.45 -3.28
N CYS A 12 64.06 -3.29 -2.72
CA CYS A 12 64.51 -4.44 -1.92
C CYS A 12 63.66 -5.67 -2.25
N ILE A 13 64.33 -6.65 -2.84
CA ILE A 13 63.90 -8.04 -3.02
C ILE A 13 63.90 -8.67 -1.62
N SER A 14 62.82 -9.36 -1.24
CA SER A 14 62.88 -10.33 -0.14
C SER A 14 62.33 -11.66 -0.63
N CYS A 15 63.25 -12.57 -0.93
CA CYS A 15 63.01 -14.01 -0.92
C CYS A 15 63.68 -14.57 0.34
N GLY A 16 62.98 -15.48 1.00
CA GLY A 16 63.58 -16.48 1.88
C GLY A 16 63.10 -16.41 3.33
N ASN A 17 62.12 -17.24 3.69
CA ASN A 17 62.50 -18.39 4.50
C ASN A 17 61.50 -19.54 4.38
N SER A 18 62.06 -20.74 4.23
CA SER A 18 61.39 -22.03 4.18
C SER A 18 61.37 -22.62 5.58
N GLN A 19 60.21 -23.07 6.07
CA GLN A 19 60.13 -24.21 6.99
C GLN A 19 58.87 -25.06 6.74
N ARG A 20 59.15 -26.22 6.12
CA ARG A 20 58.72 -27.59 6.43
C ARG A 20 57.23 -27.91 6.69
N GLU A 21 56.75 -28.80 5.82
CA GLU A 21 55.54 -29.61 5.93
C GLU A 21 55.49 -30.46 7.22
N ASN A 22 54.26 -30.69 7.70
CA ASN A 22 53.84 -31.95 8.30
C ASN A 22 52.41 -32.27 7.80
N LYS A 23 52.23 -33.38 7.08
CA LYS A 23 50.94 -34.08 6.86
C LYS A 23 50.89 -35.23 7.88
N THR A 24 49.78 -35.63 8.49
CA THR A 24 48.62 -36.45 7.99
C THR A 24 47.85 -36.97 9.24
N PRO A 25 46.66 -37.65 9.23
CA PRO A 25 45.36 -37.52 8.53
C PRO A 25 44.09 -37.53 9.44
N SER A 26 42.91 -37.34 8.80
CA SER A 26 41.55 -37.87 9.14
C SER A 26 40.76 -37.16 10.26
N ALA A 27 39.44 -36.89 10.20
CA ALA A 27 38.35 -37.22 9.28
C ALA A 27 37.23 -36.15 9.40
N ASP A 28 36.37 -36.08 8.39
CA ASP A 28 34.97 -35.61 8.35
C ASP A 28 34.46 -34.58 9.38
N THR A 29 33.88 -33.49 8.87
CA THR A 29 32.42 -33.26 8.92
C THR A 29 32.11 -31.97 8.15
N THR A 30 31.44 -32.11 7.01
CA THR A 30 30.62 -31.12 6.30
C THR A 30 30.89 -29.64 6.61
N GLY A 31 31.80 -29.04 5.84
CA GLY A 31 31.84 -27.59 5.68
C GLY A 31 30.57 -27.13 4.99
N ILE A 32 29.66 -26.53 5.76
CA ILE A 32 28.54 -25.74 5.26
C ILE A 32 29.13 -24.77 4.24
N VAL A 33 28.73 -24.93 2.98
CA VAL A 33 29.02 -23.97 1.91
C VAL A 33 28.59 -22.61 2.46
N GLY A 34 29.56 -21.73 2.71
CA GLY A 34 29.31 -20.38 3.17
C GLY A 34 28.43 -19.69 2.13
N VAL A 35 27.13 -19.64 2.40
CA VAL A 35 26.19 -18.87 1.61
C VAL A 35 26.69 -17.43 1.71
N PRO A 36 27.04 -16.76 0.60
CA PRO A 36 27.46 -15.37 0.67
C PRO A 36 26.26 -14.58 1.19
N ALA A 37 26.30 -14.26 2.48
CA ALA A 37 25.42 -13.28 3.06
C ALA A 37 25.79 -11.95 2.39
N CYS A 38 24.82 -11.27 1.78
CA CYS A 38 25.15 -9.99 1.18
C CYS A 38 25.50 -8.96 2.25
N SER A 39 26.52 -8.19 1.94
CA SER A 39 27.24 -7.31 2.85
C SER A 39 26.96 -5.84 2.57
N THR A 40 26.35 -5.54 1.43
CA THR A 40 26.02 -4.18 0.99
C THR A 40 24.53 -4.00 0.74
N GLU A 41 24.11 -2.73 0.73
CA GLU A 41 22.76 -2.33 0.38
C GLU A 41 22.39 -2.74 -1.07
N GLU A 42 23.32 -2.57 -2.00
CA GLU A 42 23.13 -2.92 -3.42
C GLU A 42 22.84 -4.42 -3.61
N GLU A 43 23.62 -5.28 -2.96
CA GLU A 43 23.40 -6.73 -3.03
C GLU A 43 22.07 -7.13 -2.38
N THR A 44 21.70 -6.44 -1.30
CA THR A 44 20.41 -6.62 -0.62
C THR A 44 19.25 -6.25 -1.54
N LEU A 45 19.33 -5.08 -2.19
CA LEU A 45 18.33 -4.63 -3.17
C LEU A 45 18.21 -5.58 -4.35
N LYS A 46 19.33 -6.06 -4.88
CA LYS A 46 19.33 -7.07 -5.96
C LYS A 46 18.61 -8.35 -5.54
N LYS A 47 18.76 -8.76 -4.27
CA LYS A 47 18.06 -9.92 -3.72
C LYS A 47 16.56 -9.68 -3.57
N ILE A 48 16.15 -8.51 -3.05
CA ILE A 48 14.74 -8.13 -2.95
C ILE A 48 14.10 -8.02 -4.34
N ALA A 49 14.75 -7.38 -5.30
CA ALA A 49 14.29 -7.29 -6.69
C ALA A 49 14.16 -8.65 -7.38
N ALA A 50 14.88 -9.67 -6.91
CA ALA A 50 14.82 -11.02 -7.45
C ALA A 50 13.62 -11.85 -6.93
N LEU A 51 12.96 -11.39 -5.85
CA LEU A 51 11.84 -12.10 -5.23
C LEU A 51 10.63 -12.20 -6.19
N PRO A 52 9.89 -13.33 -6.21
CA PRO A 52 8.76 -13.52 -7.11
C PRO A 52 7.68 -12.43 -6.99
N GLU A 53 7.31 -12.06 -5.77
CA GLU A 53 6.32 -11.01 -5.49
C GLU A 53 6.74 -9.63 -6.01
N VAL A 54 8.03 -9.29 -5.93
CA VAL A 54 8.55 -8.02 -6.44
C VAL A 54 8.62 -8.03 -7.98
N LYS A 55 9.01 -9.16 -8.58
CA LYS A 55 8.97 -9.33 -10.03
C LYS A 55 7.56 -9.25 -10.59
N GLU A 56 6.58 -9.76 -9.85
CA GLU A 56 5.18 -9.68 -10.28
C GLU A 56 4.65 -8.25 -10.17
N ALA A 57 4.94 -7.54 -9.08
CA ALA A 57 4.66 -6.11 -8.96
C ALA A 57 5.33 -5.29 -10.08
N GLN A 58 6.57 -5.62 -10.44
CA GLN A 58 7.28 -5.00 -11.56
C GLN A 58 6.54 -5.18 -12.89
N LYS A 59 6.04 -6.38 -13.19
CA LYS A 59 5.26 -6.60 -14.43
C LYS A 59 3.94 -5.83 -14.42
N GLN A 60 3.26 -5.80 -13.27
CA GLN A 60 2.00 -5.09 -13.14
C GLN A 60 2.21 -3.59 -13.34
N ILE A 61 3.18 -2.98 -12.64
CA ILE A 61 3.53 -1.57 -12.77
C ILE A 61 3.96 -1.24 -14.21
N ASP A 62 4.82 -2.06 -14.81
CA ASP A 62 5.27 -1.90 -16.19
C ASP A 62 4.07 -1.92 -17.16
N SER A 63 3.13 -2.85 -16.97
CA SER A 63 1.92 -2.95 -17.79
C SER A 63 0.98 -1.76 -17.62
N ILE A 64 0.67 -1.34 -16.38
CA ILE A 64 -0.29 -0.24 -16.14
C ILE A 64 0.31 1.13 -16.50
N SER A 65 1.62 1.27 -16.41
CA SER A 65 2.34 2.50 -16.77
C SER A 65 2.70 2.57 -18.25
N ASN A 66 2.28 1.59 -19.07
CA ASN A 66 2.65 1.51 -20.49
C ASN A 66 4.17 1.58 -20.70
N HIS A 67 4.91 0.80 -19.92
CA HIS A 67 6.38 0.68 -19.93
C HIS A 67 7.17 1.94 -19.55
N THR A 68 6.52 2.91 -18.88
CA THR A 68 7.19 4.17 -18.48
C THR A 68 7.74 4.13 -17.05
N HIS A 69 7.24 3.23 -16.20
CA HIS A 69 7.65 3.12 -14.81
C HIS A 69 7.95 1.67 -14.42
N GLY A 70 8.74 1.52 -13.36
CA GLY A 70 9.00 0.25 -12.70
C GLY A 70 8.88 0.37 -11.20
N VAL A 71 9.21 -0.70 -10.49
CA VAL A 71 9.25 -0.70 -9.04
C VAL A 71 10.29 0.31 -8.54
N SER A 72 9.87 1.15 -7.61
CA SER A 72 10.73 2.05 -6.85
C SER A 72 11.15 1.41 -5.52
N TYR A 73 12.33 1.81 -5.05
CA TYR A 73 12.91 1.34 -3.80
C TYR A 73 13.31 2.55 -2.96
N ILE A 74 12.92 2.57 -1.69
CA ILE A 74 13.54 3.44 -0.69
C ILE A 74 14.10 2.56 0.41
N THR A 75 15.37 2.80 0.74
CA THR A 75 16.07 2.05 1.77
C THR A 75 16.38 2.94 2.96
N HIS A 76 16.13 2.40 4.16
CA HIS A 76 16.56 2.96 5.43
C HIS A 76 17.23 1.89 6.27
N VAL A 77 17.90 2.30 7.35
CA VAL A 77 18.36 1.37 8.39
C VAL A 77 17.39 1.43 9.56
N ASP A 78 16.95 0.25 10.01
CA ASP A 78 16.08 0.10 11.17
C ASP A 78 16.69 -0.87 12.18
N THR A 79 16.22 -0.83 13.43
CA THR A 79 16.69 -1.71 14.51
C THR A 79 15.53 -2.51 15.08
N ILE A 80 15.63 -3.84 15.00
CA ILE A 80 14.64 -4.79 15.55
C ILE A 80 15.41 -5.75 16.46
N ASP A 81 15.00 -5.86 17.72
CA ASP A 81 15.64 -6.73 18.72
C ASP A 81 17.17 -6.59 18.78
N HIS A 82 17.64 -5.34 18.80
CA HIS A 82 19.07 -4.97 18.81
C HIS A 82 19.88 -5.42 17.59
N LYS A 83 19.21 -5.86 16.53
CA LYS A 83 19.83 -6.18 15.24
C LYS A 83 19.48 -5.11 14.22
N TYR A 84 20.42 -4.80 13.34
CA TYR A 84 20.23 -3.83 12.27
C TYR A 84 19.64 -4.49 11.03
N TYR A 85 18.68 -3.83 10.41
CA TYR A 85 18.05 -4.25 9.17
C TYR A 85 18.13 -3.14 8.13
N TYR A 86 18.23 -3.51 6.86
CA TYR A 86 17.78 -2.66 5.77
C TYR A 86 16.26 -2.74 5.72
N LYS A 87 15.58 -1.63 6.01
CA LYS A 87 14.15 -1.45 5.75
C LYS A 87 14.02 -1.00 4.29
N ILE A 88 13.43 -1.84 3.46
CA ILE A 88 13.31 -1.62 2.01
C ILE A 88 11.83 -1.51 1.70
N GLU A 89 11.41 -0.31 1.37
CA GLU A 89 10.06 0.00 0.93
C GLU A 89 10.01 -0.13 -0.59
N VAL A 90 9.23 -1.11 -1.06
CA VAL A 90 9.11 -1.51 -2.46
C VAL A 90 7.73 -1.12 -2.95
N GLY A 91 7.66 -0.37 -4.05
CA GLY A 91 6.40 0.20 -4.46
C GLY A 91 6.41 0.85 -5.83
N TYR A 92 5.41 1.68 -6.06
CA TYR A 92 5.31 2.55 -7.21
C TYR A 92 5.63 3.99 -6.78
N GLU A 93 6.53 4.65 -7.52
CA GLU A 93 6.78 6.08 -7.38
C GLU A 93 6.34 6.79 -8.65
N SER A 94 5.51 7.81 -8.48
CA SER A 94 5.19 8.79 -9.52
C SER A 94 5.60 10.18 -9.04
N SER A 95 5.49 11.19 -9.89
CA SER A 95 5.73 12.58 -9.49
C SER A 95 4.79 13.10 -8.40
N ILE A 96 3.67 12.41 -8.13
CA ILE A 96 2.60 12.91 -7.25
C ILE A 96 2.27 11.99 -6.07
N ARG A 97 2.60 10.69 -6.18
CA ARG A 97 2.24 9.69 -5.18
C ARG A 97 3.24 8.57 -5.15
N ARG A 98 3.51 8.14 -3.92
CA ARG A 98 4.21 6.90 -3.61
C ARG A 98 3.22 5.90 -3.04
N GLU A 99 3.22 4.69 -3.59
CA GLU A 99 2.46 3.58 -3.08
C GLU A 99 3.40 2.44 -2.70
N ASN A 100 3.49 2.13 -1.40
CA ASN A 100 4.28 1.00 -0.93
C ASN A 100 3.46 -0.29 -1.06
N TYR A 101 3.98 -1.25 -1.80
CA TYR A 101 3.35 -2.56 -2.00
C TYR A 101 3.88 -3.54 -0.96
N PHE A 102 5.19 -3.46 -0.66
CA PHE A 102 5.84 -4.26 0.35
C PHE A 102 6.80 -3.42 1.18
N ILE A 103 6.96 -3.78 2.45
CA ILE A 103 8.04 -3.28 3.31
C ILE A 103 8.82 -4.49 3.80
N PHE A 104 10.02 -4.67 3.27
CA PHE A 104 10.93 -5.74 3.67
C PHE A 104 11.93 -5.25 4.72
N TYR A 105 12.33 -6.15 5.59
CA TYR A 105 13.41 -5.96 6.55
C TYR A 105 14.44 -7.06 6.32
N VAL A 106 15.65 -6.68 5.91
CA VAL A 106 16.74 -7.64 5.66
C VAL A 106 17.85 -7.43 6.67
N GLU A 107 18.21 -8.47 7.43
CA GLU A 107 19.26 -8.36 8.45
C GLU A 107 20.60 -7.96 7.81
N LYS A 108 21.24 -6.91 8.33
CA LYS A 108 22.54 -6.46 7.80
C LYS A 108 23.58 -7.55 8.07
N GLY A 109 24.18 -8.07 7.00
CA GLY A 109 25.14 -9.17 7.08
C GLY A 109 24.50 -10.57 7.07
N ASP A 110 23.18 -10.69 6.98
CA ASP A 110 22.47 -11.94 6.64
C ASP A 110 21.26 -11.66 5.75
N CYS A 111 21.53 -11.60 4.44
CA CYS A 111 20.50 -11.45 3.43
C CYS A 111 19.48 -12.59 3.34
N ASN A 112 19.68 -13.73 3.99
CA ASN A 112 18.68 -14.81 4.00
C ASN A 112 17.61 -14.56 5.04
N ASN A 113 17.90 -13.77 6.07
CA ASN A 113 16.92 -13.33 7.04
C ASN A 113 16.14 -12.13 6.50
N ILE A 114 15.13 -12.44 5.69
CA ILE A 114 14.17 -11.48 5.16
C ILE A 114 12.87 -11.60 5.95
N ARG A 115 12.41 -10.46 6.45
CA ARG A 115 11.10 -10.29 7.06
C ARG A 115 10.27 -9.29 6.27
N VAL A 116 8.98 -9.29 6.49
CA VAL A 116 8.02 -8.42 5.82
C VAL A 116 7.04 -7.86 6.85
N TRP A 117 6.65 -6.60 6.66
CA TRP A 117 5.53 -6.01 7.39
C TRP A 117 4.22 -6.61 6.88
N GLU A 118 3.47 -7.28 7.75
CA GLU A 118 2.12 -7.76 7.47
C GLU A 118 1.10 -6.71 7.98
N PRO A 119 0.50 -5.91 7.09
CA PRO A 119 -0.31 -4.76 7.49
C PRO A 119 -1.62 -5.15 8.18
N VAL A 120 -2.18 -6.34 7.90
CA VAL A 120 -3.45 -6.78 8.51
C VAL A 120 -3.24 -7.12 9.98
N ALA A 121 -2.20 -7.90 10.28
CA ALA A 121 -1.87 -8.28 11.65
C ALA A 121 -1.09 -7.19 12.40
N GLY A 122 -0.50 -6.22 11.68
CA GLY A 122 0.27 -5.12 12.26
C GLY A 122 1.59 -5.59 12.87
N ASN A 123 2.23 -6.61 12.31
CA ASN A 123 3.48 -7.16 12.82
C ASN A 123 4.50 -7.45 11.70
N ILE A 124 5.76 -7.62 12.09
CA ILE A 124 6.86 -8.00 11.18
C ILE A 124 7.04 -9.51 11.29
N VAL A 125 6.90 -10.23 10.19
CA VAL A 125 6.97 -11.69 10.15
C VAL A 125 8.03 -12.19 9.16
N PRO A 126 8.59 -13.40 9.33
CA PRO A 126 9.47 -14.01 8.33
C PRO A 126 8.79 -14.10 6.97
N LEU A 127 9.55 -13.86 5.88
CA LEU A 127 9.03 -13.86 4.52
C LEU A 127 8.30 -15.16 4.15
N GLU A 128 8.83 -16.31 4.57
CA GLU A 128 8.22 -17.61 4.29
C GLU A 128 6.91 -17.82 5.03
N ASP A 129 6.76 -17.28 6.23
CA ASP A 129 5.51 -17.39 6.98
C ASP A 129 4.43 -16.49 6.37
N TRP A 130 4.82 -15.29 5.92
CA TRP A 130 3.93 -14.44 5.13
C TRP A 130 3.49 -15.11 3.82
N ARG A 131 4.41 -15.76 3.07
CA ARG A 131 4.02 -16.49 1.85
C ARG A 131 3.01 -17.60 2.11
N LYS A 132 3.10 -18.30 3.24
CA LYS A 132 2.11 -19.31 3.63
C LYS A 132 0.74 -18.67 3.91
N THR A 133 0.70 -17.52 4.58
CA THR A 133 -0.59 -16.83 4.84
C THR A 133 -1.22 -16.35 3.54
N GLN A 134 -0.43 -15.80 2.61
CA GLN A 134 -0.91 -15.38 1.29
C GLN A 134 -1.43 -16.58 0.47
N ALA A 135 -0.78 -17.74 0.52
CA ALA A 135 -1.22 -18.94 -0.17
C ALA A 135 -2.56 -19.46 0.37
N VAL A 136 -2.73 -19.49 1.70
CA VAL A 136 -4.01 -19.87 2.35
C VAL A 136 -5.13 -18.89 1.98
N GLN A 137 -4.83 -17.60 1.90
CA GLN A 137 -5.79 -16.58 1.45
C GLN A 137 -6.15 -16.75 -0.04
N ALA A 138 -5.18 -17.07 -0.90
CA ALA A 138 -5.39 -17.32 -2.32
C ALA A 138 -6.20 -18.62 -2.57
N GLU A 139 -6.00 -19.66 -1.76
CA GLU A 139 -6.75 -20.92 -1.82
C GLU A 139 -8.17 -20.77 -1.28
N SER A 140 -8.34 -20.04 -0.16
CA SER A 140 -9.66 -19.66 0.36
C SER A 140 -10.43 -18.78 -0.64
N GLY A 141 -9.74 -17.96 -1.44
CA GLY A 141 -10.31 -17.21 -2.55
C GLY A 141 -10.73 -18.06 -3.76
N ARG A 142 -10.12 -19.24 -3.94
CA ARG A 142 -10.38 -20.16 -5.07
C ARG A 142 -11.52 -21.15 -4.82
N GLN A 143 -11.90 -21.38 -3.56
CA GLN A 143 -13.09 -22.16 -3.18
C GLN A 143 -14.39 -21.33 -3.09
N SER A 144 -14.34 -20.01 -3.34
CA SER A 144 -15.53 -19.16 -3.43
C SER A 144 -16.15 -19.19 -4.85
N SER A 145 -16.49 -20.39 -5.34
CA SER A 145 -17.45 -20.52 -6.44
C SER A 145 -18.46 -21.62 -6.12
N VAL A 146 -19.71 -21.16 -5.97
CA VAL A 146 -20.98 -21.88 -5.80
C VAL A 146 -21.49 -22.05 -4.35
N SER A 147 -22.53 -21.22 -4.13
CA SER A 147 -23.55 -21.22 -3.06
C SER A 147 -23.12 -20.71 -1.69
N LYS A 148 -23.93 -20.01 -0.90
CA LYS A 148 -25.20 -19.26 -1.03
C LYS A 148 -25.45 -18.77 0.40
N ALA A 149 -25.77 -17.49 0.57
CA ALA A 149 -26.22 -16.89 1.83
C ALA A 149 -25.22 -16.89 2.99
N ALA A 150 -24.33 -15.90 3.00
CA ALA A 150 -23.94 -15.25 4.25
C ALA A 150 -24.15 -13.75 4.03
N THR A 151 -25.32 -13.26 4.42
CA THR A 151 -25.53 -11.82 4.64
C THR A 151 -24.77 -11.48 5.91
N GLU A 152 -23.45 -11.35 5.82
CA GLU A 152 -22.65 -10.74 6.87
C GLU A 152 -22.88 -9.23 6.76
N THR A 153 -23.61 -8.68 7.74
CA THR A 153 -24.15 -7.33 7.71
C THR A 153 -23.04 -6.30 7.55
N GLU A 154 -22.91 -5.71 6.36
CA GLU A 154 -22.16 -4.48 6.15
C GLU A 154 -22.61 -3.43 7.18
N ILE A 155 -21.70 -3.07 8.08
CA ILE A 155 -21.89 -2.13 9.16
C ILE A 155 -21.70 -0.72 8.59
N PRO A 156 -22.68 0.18 8.74
CA PRO A 156 -22.50 1.56 8.32
C PRO A 156 -21.38 2.26 9.09
N VAL A 157 -20.68 3.21 8.45
CA VAL A 157 -19.72 4.08 9.13
C VAL A 157 -20.42 4.90 10.21
N LYS A 158 -19.67 5.24 11.26
CA LYS A 158 -20.13 6.20 12.27
C LYS A 158 -20.09 7.61 11.70
N LEU A 159 -21.13 8.38 11.99
CA LEU A 159 -21.17 9.81 11.68
C LEU A 159 -20.82 10.63 12.94
N PRO A 160 -20.09 11.75 12.81
CA PRO A 160 -19.69 12.39 11.55
C PRO A 160 -18.55 11.65 10.81
N PHE A 161 -18.65 11.57 9.49
CA PHE A 161 -17.53 11.15 8.64
C PHE A 161 -16.64 12.37 8.38
N ASP A 162 -15.43 12.39 8.95
CA ASP A 162 -14.41 13.37 8.66
C ASP A 162 -13.38 12.80 7.68
N PHE A 163 -13.31 13.36 6.47
CA PHE A 163 -12.36 12.92 5.45
C PHE A 163 -10.91 13.03 5.92
N LYS A 164 -10.54 14.11 6.63
CA LYS A 164 -9.15 14.30 7.07
C LYS A 164 -8.78 13.31 8.17
N GLY A 165 -9.70 13.06 9.10
CA GLY A 165 -9.60 11.98 10.07
C GLY A 165 -9.43 10.62 9.41
N TYR A 166 -10.25 10.32 8.40
CA TYR A 166 -10.15 9.09 7.61
C TYR A 166 -8.78 8.98 6.93
N TYR A 167 -8.35 10.03 6.22
CA TYR A 167 -7.10 10.01 5.49
C TYR A 167 -5.91 9.79 6.43
N LYS A 168 -5.92 10.44 7.59
CA LYS A 168 -4.88 10.26 8.61
C LYS A 168 -4.88 8.85 9.22
N THR A 169 -6.06 8.30 9.47
CA THR A 169 -6.23 7.01 10.13
C THR A 169 -6.01 5.83 9.18
N CYS A 170 -6.40 5.95 7.93
CA CYS A 170 -6.44 4.84 6.98
C CYS A 170 -5.33 4.91 5.92
N VAL A 171 -4.92 6.12 5.50
CA VAL A 171 -4.03 6.29 4.35
C VAL A 171 -2.61 6.66 4.80
N TYR A 172 -2.46 7.76 5.56
CA TYR A 172 -1.13 8.22 5.98
C TYR A 172 -1.18 9.03 7.29
N PRO A 173 -0.48 8.61 8.37
CA PRO A 173 0.49 7.50 8.43
C PRO A 173 -0.14 6.10 8.38
N GLY A 174 -1.48 5.99 8.55
CA GLY A 174 -2.21 4.74 8.44
C GLY A 174 -2.15 3.87 9.71
N ASN A 175 -3.29 3.27 10.06
CA ASN A 175 -3.48 2.30 11.14
C ASN A 175 -4.64 1.39 10.73
N ALA A 176 -4.34 0.20 10.20
CA ALA A 176 -5.35 -0.70 9.65
C ALA A 176 -6.40 -1.14 10.68
N GLN A 177 -5.99 -1.40 11.92
CA GLN A 177 -6.90 -1.80 13.01
C GLN A 177 -7.89 -0.68 13.35
N GLN A 178 -7.38 0.53 13.57
CA GLN A 178 -8.22 1.68 13.87
C GLN A 178 -9.09 2.07 12.66
N CYS A 179 -8.54 1.96 11.45
CA CYS A 179 -9.26 2.23 10.22
C CYS A 179 -10.48 1.32 10.07
N GLY A 180 -10.33 -0.01 10.26
CA GLY A 180 -11.47 -0.94 10.18
C GLY A 180 -12.56 -0.70 11.24
N VAL A 181 -12.19 -0.10 12.38
CA VAL A 181 -13.12 0.22 13.47
C VAL A 181 -13.87 1.54 13.22
N ASP A 182 -13.15 2.57 12.77
CA ASP A 182 -13.72 3.92 12.61
C ASP A 182 -14.35 4.12 11.23
N TYR A 183 -13.78 3.47 10.21
CA TYR A 183 -14.12 3.63 8.81
C TYR A 183 -14.25 2.25 8.13
N PRO A 184 -15.22 1.41 8.54
CA PRO A 184 -15.45 0.13 7.87
C PRO A 184 -15.77 0.33 6.39
N SER A 185 -14.89 -0.19 5.53
CA SER A 185 -15.05 -0.22 4.08
C SER A 185 -15.18 -1.65 3.58
N TYR A 186 -15.76 -1.78 2.39
CA TYR A 186 -16.03 -3.05 1.75
C TYR A 186 -15.61 -3.01 0.29
N PRO A 187 -15.01 -4.08 -0.25
CA PRO A 187 -14.69 -4.15 -1.68
C PRO A 187 -15.97 -4.09 -2.52
N VAL A 188 -15.99 -3.27 -3.57
CA VAL A 188 -17.17 -3.15 -4.45
C VAL A 188 -17.52 -4.47 -5.13
N ASN A 189 -16.52 -5.32 -5.42
CA ASN A 189 -16.74 -6.63 -6.04
C ASN A 189 -17.53 -7.62 -5.15
N GLN A 190 -17.72 -7.33 -3.86
CA GLN A 190 -18.57 -8.12 -2.97
C GLN A 190 -20.04 -7.68 -3.02
N ASN A 191 -20.35 -6.53 -3.62
CA ASN A 191 -21.70 -6.01 -3.78
C ASN A 191 -22.07 -5.93 -5.27
N ASN A 192 -22.59 -7.04 -5.81
CA ASN A 192 -22.91 -7.18 -7.25
C ASN A 192 -23.84 -6.07 -7.76
N THR A 193 -24.85 -5.70 -6.98
CA THR A 193 -25.81 -4.66 -7.34
C THR A 193 -25.12 -3.30 -7.47
N LEU A 194 -24.35 -2.91 -6.45
CA LEU A 194 -23.61 -1.65 -6.47
C LEU A 194 -22.58 -1.65 -7.61
N GLN A 195 -21.85 -2.75 -7.81
CA GLN A 195 -20.89 -2.89 -8.89
C GLN A 195 -21.53 -2.68 -10.28
N GLN A 196 -22.70 -3.27 -10.53
CA GLN A 196 -23.42 -3.10 -11.79
C GLN A 196 -23.86 -1.65 -12.00
N ILE A 197 -24.39 -1.00 -10.96
CA ILE A 197 -24.78 0.42 -11.01
C ILE A 197 -23.56 1.29 -11.31
N LEU A 198 -22.44 1.07 -10.61
CA LEU A 198 -21.24 1.89 -10.77
C LEU A 198 -20.63 1.74 -12.17
N LYS A 199 -20.60 0.52 -12.74
CA LYS A 199 -20.14 0.28 -14.13
C LYS A 199 -20.95 1.06 -15.17
N GLN A 200 -22.25 1.28 -14.93
CA GLN A 200 -23.10 2.05 -15.85
C GLN A 200 -22.94 3.56 -15.66
N GLN A 201 -22.71 4.00 -14.43
CA GLN A 201 -22.70 5.44 -14.09
C GLN A 201 -21.31 6.06 -14.13
N ILE A 202 -20.25 5.25 -14.02
CA ILE A 202 -18.87 5.70 -13.87
C ILE A 202 -18.00 4.79 -14.72
N ASN A 203 -17.35 5.35 -15.75
CA ASN A 203 -16.44 4.63 -16.65
C ASN A 203 -15.06 4.42 -16.00
N ARG A 204 -15.04 3.90 -14.77
CA ARG A 204 -13.86 3.55 -13.98
C ARG A 204 -14.23 2.41 -13.03
N ASP A 205 -13.25 1.61 -12.67
CA ASP A 205 -13.43 0.52 -11.70
C ASP A 205 -13.22 1.07 -10.28
N PRO A 206 -14.28 1.10 -9.44
CA PRO A 206 -14.14 1.47 -8.04
C PRO A 206 -13.47 0.34 -7.25
N GLU A 207 -12.76 0.71 -6.18
CA GLU A 207 -12.12 -0.27 -5.30
C GLU A 207 -13.03 -0.63 -4.14
N ASP A 208 -13.26 0.34 -3.26
CA ASP A 208 -13.95 0.16 -1.99
C ASP A 208 -15.17 1.07 -1.90
N TYR A 209 -16.07 0.76 -0.99
CA TYR A 209 -17.13 1.65 -0.58
C TYR A 209 -17.34 1.63 0.93
N PHE A 210 -17.83 2.75 1.44
CA PHE A 210 -18.34 2.89 2.79
C PHE A 210 -19.86 2.98 2.71
N LYS A 211 -20.54 2.22 3.56
CA LYS A 211 -21.99 2.33 3.73
C LYS A 211 -22.28 3.46 4.71
N LEU A 212 -23.11 4.42 4.30
CA LEU A 212 -23.59 5.45 5.22
C LEU A 212 -24.81 4.95 6.00
N PRO A 213 -25.09 5.50 7.20
CA PRO A 213 -26.35 5.26 7.90
C PRO A 213 -27.56 5.54 7.00
N VAL A 214 -28.66 4.82 7.27
CA VAL A 214 -29.91 4.94 6.48
C VAL A 214 -30.37 6.39 6.46
N VAL A 215 -30.62 6.90 5.26
CA VAL A 215 -31.03 8.30 5.03
C VAL A 215 -32.50 8.49 5.42
N ASP A 216 -33.40 7.82 4.70
CA ASP A 216 -34.85 7.81 4.91
C ASP A 216 -35.49 6.74 3.99
N ASN A 217 -36.66 6.19 4.32
CA ASN A 217 -37.48 5.32 3.46
C ASN A 217 -36.74 4.19 2.70
N GLY A 218 -35.69 3.64 3.30
CA GLY A 218 -34.88 2.58 2.69
C GLY A 218 -33.93 3.04 1.57
N ILE A 219 -33.72 4.35 1.40
CA ILE A 219 -32.63 4.90 0.58
C ILE A 219 -31.30 4.45 1.17
N LYS A 220 -30.48 3.86 0.30
CA LYS A 220 -29.12 3.41 0.59
C LYS A 220 -28.15 4.47 0.08
N ALA A 221 -27.20 4.88 0.91
CA ALA A 221 -26.16 5.82 0.53
C ALA A 221 -24.78 5.20 0.73
N PHE A 222 -23.92 5.38 -0.27
CA PHE A 222 -22.59 4.82 -0.34
C PHE A 222 -21.58 5.92 -0.66
N LEU A 223 -20.46 5.93 0.04
CA LEU A 223 -19.28 6.68 -0.35
C LEU A 223 -18.34 5.71 -1.07
N VAL A 224 -18.11 5.92 -2.36
CA VAL A 224 -17.34 5.02 -3.22
C VAL A 224 -15.97 5.63 -3.50
N THR A 225 -14.92 4.82 -3.38
CA THR A 225 -13.53 5.24 -3.62
C THR A 225 -13.04 4.76 -4.98
N TYR A 226 -12.28 5.63 -5.64
CA TYR A 226 -11.55 5.35 -6.86
C TYR A 226 -10.10 5.72 -6.63
N LYS A 227 -9.21 4.73 -6.58
CA LYS A 227 -7.77 4.96 -6.52
C LYS A 227 -7.19 4.73 -7.91
N GLY A 228 -6.34 5.65 -8.34
CA GLY A 228 -5.76 5.76 -9.67
C GLY A 228 -4.86 7.01 -9.69
N ASP A 229 -4.63 7.60 -10.86
CA ASP A 229 -3.80 8.82 -10.97
C ASP A 229 -4.33 9.97 -10.10
N VAL A 230 -5.67 10.05 -9.98
CA VAL A 230 -6.36 11.01 -9.11
C VAL A 230 -7.31 10.22 -8.24
N GLU A 231 -7.10 10.32 -6.93
CA GLU A 231 -7.98 9.68 -5.95
C GLU A 231 -9.30 10.45 -5.87
N GLN A 232 -10.42 9.75 -6.07
CA GLN A 232 -11.74 10.37 -6.12
C GLN A 232 -12.75 9.64 -5.23
N TYR A 233 -13.66 10.43 -4.68
CA TYR A 233 -14.68 9.99 -3.75
C TYR A 233 -16.04 10.44 -4.24
N TYR A 234 -16.93 9.48 -4.49
CA TYR A 234 -18.29 9.74 -4.94
C TYR A 234 -19.31 9.34 -3.88
N LEU A 235 -20.21 10.26 -3.57
CA LEU A 235 -21.43 9.95 -2.84
C LEU A 235 -22.48 9.45 -3.83
N ILE A 236 -22.98 8.23 -3.61
CA ILE A 236 -23.96 7.55 -4.45
C ILE A 236 -25.18 7.24 -3.61
N THR A 237 -26.37 7.50 -4.14
CA THR A 237 -27.63 7.10 -3.53
C THR A 237 -28.40 6.15 -4.44
N ILE A 238 -28.99 5.14 -3.80
CA ILE A 238 -29.73 4.06 -4.45
C ILE A 238 -31.03 3.88 -3.67
N SER A 239 -32.12 3.63 -4.37
CA SER A 239 -33.42 3.37 -3.77
C SER A 239 -33.46 2.04 -3.02
N SER A 240 -34.54 1.82 -2.26
CA SER A 240 -34.80 0.54 -1.60
C SER A 240 -34.93 -0.64 -2.56
N ASN A 241 -35.34 -0.39 -3.82
CA ASN A 241 -35.41 -1.37 -4.90
C ASN A 241 -34.18 -1.36 -5.83
N ASP A 242 -33.03 -0.92 -5.33
CA ASP A 242 -31.73 -1.01 -6.01
C ASP A 242 -31.64 -0.23 -7.34
N GLN A 243 -32.40 0.87 -7.46
CA GLN A 243 -32.30 1.79 -8.60
C GLN A 243 -31.39 2.95 -8.25
N PHE A 244 -30.52 3.31 -9.19
CA PHE A 244 -29.67 4.50 -9.09
C PHE A 244 -30.52 5.78 -8.96
N ILE A 245 -30.15 6.67 -8.03
CA ILE A 245 -30.84 7.95 -7.82
C ILE A 245 -29.90 9.12 -8.09
N SER A 246 -28.74 9.18 -7.43
CA SER A 246 -27.83 10.32 -7.54
C SER A 246 -26.37 9.94 -7.35
N LYS A 247 -25.50 10.77 -7.93
CA LYS A 247 -24.05 10.70 -7.82
C LYS A 247 -23.49 12.10 -7.63
N MET A 248 -22.56 12.27 -6.72
CA MET A 248 -21.83 13.53 -6.53
C MET A 248 -20.36 13.26 -6.20
N LEU A 249 -19.44 13.95 -6.88
CA LEU A 249 -18.04 14.00 -6.46
C LEU A 249 -17.94 14.82 -5.17
N VAL A 250 -17.45 14.20 -4.10
CA VAL A 250 -17.33 14.84 -2.77
C VAL A 250 -15.88 15.01 -2.34
N GLY A 251 -14.97 14.21 -2.88
CA GLY A 251 -13.55 14.31 -2.58
C GLY A 251 -12.69 14.04 -3.82
N GLN A 252 -11.59 14.75 -3.91
CA GLN A 252 -10.61 14.62 -4.97
C GLN A 252 -9.25 15.05 -4.44
N VAL A 253 -8.26 14.18 -4.56
CA VAL A 253 -6.88 14.44 -4.12
C VAL A 253 -6.01 14.62 -5.37
N GLU A 254 -5.51 15.84 -5.55
CA GLU A 254 -4.54 16.21 -6.59
C GLU A 254 -3.26 16.73 -5.94
N GLU A 255 -2.19 16.87 -6.72
CA GLU A 255 -0.86 17.30 -6.23
C GLU A 255 -0.88 18.62 -5.43
N ASN A 256 -1.65 19.61 -5.92
CA ASN A 256 -1.68 20.97 -5.36
C ASN A 256 -3.10 21.43 -5.01
N ALA A 257 -4.05 20.51 -4.99
CA ALA A 257 -5.44 20.81 -4.70
C ALA A 257 -6.10 19.63 -4.00
N LEU A 258 -6.78 19.95 -2.90
CA LEU A 258 -7.60 19.02 -2.16
C LEU A 258 -9.04 19.52 -2.16
N LEU A 259 -9.93 18.74 -2.79
CA LEU A 259 -11.35 18.78 -2.48
C LEU A 259 -11.60 17.71 -1.43
N TYR A 260 -12.09 18.11 -0.26
CA TYR A 260 -12.43 17.17 0.80
C TYR A 260 -13.79 17.51 1.40
N PHE A 261 -14.31 16.60 2.21
CA PHE A 261 -15.66 16.72 2.73
C PHE A 261 -15.77 16.28 4.18
N SER A 262 -16.87 16.69 4.81
CA SER A 262 -17.39 16.08 6.02
C SER A 262 -18.87 15.74 5.83
N ILE A 263 -19.31 14.67 6.47
CA ILE A 263 -20.72 14.28 6.54
C ILE A 263 -21.11 14.29 8.01
N ASP A 264 -22.01 15.18 8.42
CA ASP A 264 -22.44 15.23 9.82
C ASP A 264 -23.49 14.17 10.18
N GLN A 265 -23.94 14.15 11.44
CA GLN A 265 -24.96 13.22 11.92
C GLN A 265 -26.33 13.37 11.23
N ASN A 266 -26.59 14.53 10.62
CA ASN A 266 -27.81 14.84 9.90
C ASN A 266 -27.65 14.67 8.38
N LEU A 267 -26.56 14.01 7.95
CA LEU A 267 -26.19 13.82 6.55
C LEU A 267 -26.04 15.14 5.77
N LEU A 268 -25.64 16.21 6.46
CA LEU A 268 -25.19 17.44 5.84
C LEU A 268 -23.77 17.20 5.30
N ILE A 269 -23.61 17.29 3.98
CA ILE A 269 -22.33 17.14 3.31
C ILE A 269 -21.73 18.52 3.10
N SER A 270 -20.61 18.81 3.74
CA SER A 270 -19.87 20.07 3.56
C SER A 270 -18.63 19.81 2.73
N LEU A 271 -18.48 20.52 1.60
CA LEU A 271 -17.31 20.44 0.73
C LEU A 271 -16.35 21.59 1.00
N TYR A 272 -15.07 21.27 1.09
CA TYR A 272 -14.00 22.21 1.38
C TYR A 272 -12.90 22.11 0.34
N LYS A 273 -12.25 23.23 0.07
CA LYS A 273 -11.06 23.28 -0.78
C LYS A 273 -9.85 23.71 0.05
N ALA A 274 -8.74 23.01 -0.09
CA ALA A 274 -7.43 23.36 0.48
C ALA A 274 -6.32 23.07 -0.55
N SER A 275 -5.10 23.54 -0.29
CA SER A 275 -3.94 23.19 -1.12
C SER A 275 -3.45 21.78 -0.83
N ASN A 276 -3.63 21.30 0.42
CA ASN A 276 -3.21 19.97 0.89
C ASN A 276 -4.01 19.53 2.14
N ASN A 277 -3.67 18.35 2.67
CA ASN A 277 -4.32 17.75 3.84
C ASN A 277 -3.98 18.43 5.19
N GLU A 278 -2.90 19.21 5.27
CA GLU A 278 -2.47 19.89 6.50
C GLU A 278 -3.16 21.25 6.68
N GLU A 279 -3.46 21.93 5.58
CA GLU A 279 -4.06 23.25 5.60
C GLU A 279 -5.56 23.22 5.94
N LYS A 280 -6.01 24.20 6.72
CA LYS A 280 -7.45 24.42 6.92
C LYS A 280 -8.08 24.83 5.60
N GLY A 281 -9.06 24.05 5.14
CA GLY A 281 -9.77 24.38 3.90
C GLY A 281 -10.86 25.43 4.07
N THR A 282 -11.23 26.03 2.95
CA THR A 282 -12.34 26.98 2.83
C THR A 282 -13.60 26.23 2.41
N LEU A 283 -14.69 26.39 3.16
CA LEU A 283 -16.00 25.84 2.80
C LEU A 283 -16.42 26.38 1.43
N GLN A 284 -16.76 25.48 0.52
CA GLN A 284 -17.18 25.79 -0.84
C GLN A 284 -18.69 25.73 -0.96
N LYS A 285 -19.27 24.59 -0.59
CA LYS A 285 -20.70 24.30 -0.77
C LYS A 285 -21.16 23.32 0.30
N GLN A 286 -22.46 23.34 0.55
CA GLN A 286 -23.13 22.36 1.40
C GLN A 286 -24.23 21.68 0.61
N TYR A 287 -24.45 20.41 0.93
CA TYR A 287 -25.45 19.58 0.29
C TYR A 287 -26.20 18.76 1.33
N LYS A 288 -27.40 18.33 0.97
CA LYS A 288 -28.18 17.39 1.76
C LYS A 288 -28.84 16.36 0.87
N ILE A 289 -28.91 15.13 1.35
CA ILE A 289 -29.71 14.08 0.72
C ILE A 289 -31.18 14.31 1.14
N ASP A 290 -32.07 14.49 0.17
CA ASP A 290 -33.50 14.61 0.45
C ASP A 290 -34.17 13.24 0.66
N ALA A 291 -35.45 13.25 1.05
CA ALA A 291 -36.22 12.02 1.30
C ALA A 291 -36.40 11.13 0.05
N ALA A 292 -36.18 11.67 -1.15
CA ALA A 292 -36.19 10.93 -2.40
C ALA A 292 -34.78 10.42 -2.79
N GLY A 293 -33.79 10.59 -1.92
CA GLY A 293 -32.41 10.21 -2.15
C GLY A 293 -31.62 11.15 -3.07
N ARG A 294 -32.16 12.32 -3.45
CA ARG A 294 -31.46 13.27 -4.32
C ARG A 294 -30.51 14.12 -3.52
N ILE A 295 -29.34 14.39 -4.07
CA ILE A 295 -28.32 15.24 -3.44
C ILE A 295 -28.52 16.68 -3.91
N ASN A 296 -29.02 17.54 -3.03
CA ASN A 296 -29.36 18.92 -3.35
C ASN A 296 -28.37 19.88 -2.68
N VAL A 297 -28.02 20.95 -3.40
CA VAL A 297 -27.26 22.08 -2.83
C VAL A 297 -28.15 22.85 -1.85
N LEU A 298 -27.55 23.35 -0.76
CA LEU A 298 -28.18 24.25 0.21
C LEU A 298 -27.85 25.71 -0.06
#